data_AF-A0A9P6NZ97-F1
#
_entry.id   AF-A0A9P6NZ97-F1
#
_cell.length_a   1.000
_cell.length_b   1.000
_cell.length_c   1.000
_cell.angle_alpha   90.00
_cell.angle_beta   90.00
_cell.angle_gamma   90.00
#
_symmetry.space_group_name_H-M   'P 1'
#
loop_
_entity.id
_entity.type
_entity.pdbx_description
1 polymer ?
#
loop_
_entity_poly.entity_id
_entity_poly.type
_entity_poly.pdbx_seq_one_letter_code
_entity_poly.pdbx_strand_id
1 'polypeptide(L)'
;MSIGSHILTGDYRQLVKTCEQLELQVNHAATPSSVNMAEVYAPYLAGYILLDDLNSARFLRKRILSSGQPSAEVDAVWAICVALWERRYSDIYAKLQMQWSTLMQPLAIAIQEPTARKPSDLAQFTRLADAVINLERF
;
A
#
# COMPACT_ATOMS: atom_id res chain seq x y z
N MET A 1 -4.62 20.28 2.78
CA MET A 1 -3.55 19.56 2.06
C MET A 1 -4.12 18.23 1.67
N SER A 2 -4.18 17.93 0.38
CA SER A 2 -4.91 16.77 -0.15
C SER A 2 -3.98 15.57 -0.30
N ILE A 3 -4.51 14.35 -0.23
CA ILE A 3 -3.77 13.10 -0.47
C ILE A 3 -2.90 13.22 -1.73
N GLY A 4 -3.47 13.73 -2.83
CA GLY A 4 -2.77 13.95 -4.10
C GLY A 4 -1.54 14.87 -4.02
N SER A 5 -1.53 15.89 -3.14
CA SER A 5 -0.35 16.75 -3.00
C SER A 5 0.84 16.03 -2.39
N HIS A 6 0.63 15.16 -1.39
CA HIS A 6 1.71 14.38 -0.78
C HIS A 6 2.26 13.31 -1.73
N ILE A 7 1.42 12.78 -2.63
CA ILE A 7 1.85 11.85 -3.67
C ILE A 7 2.78 12.56 -4.67
N LEU A 8 2.43 13.77 -5.10
CA LEU A 8 3.23 14.53 -6.05
C LEU A 8 4.55 15.05 -5.46
N THR A 9 4.59 15.34 -4.16
CA THR A 9 5.85 15.74 -3.49
C THR A 9 6.74 14.56 -3.11
N GLY A 10 6.24 13.32 -3.19
CA GLY A 10 6.95 12.13 -2.74
C GLY A 10 7.02 11.98 -1.22
N ASP A 11 6.23 12.75 -0.46
CA ASP A 11 6.17 12.68 1.01
C ASP A 11 5.24 11.55 1.49
N TYR A 12 5.64 10.29 1.24
CA TYR A 12 4.82 9.13 1.60
C TYR A 12 4.55 9.00 3.10
N ARG A 13 5.44 9.52 3.96
CA ARG A 13 5.22 9.56 5.40
C ARG A 13 4.05 10.45 5.78
N GLN A 14 3.91 11.61 5.13
CA GLN A 14 2.78 12.50 5.38
C GLN A 14 1.52 11.95 4.72
N LEU A 15 1.63 11.34 3.54
CA LEU A 15 0.52 10.64 2.87
C LEU A 15 -0.14 9.62 3.81
N VAL A 16 0.66 8.72 4.40
CA VAL A 16 0.20 7.68 5.33
C VAL A 16 -0.47 8.31 6.57
N LYS A 17 0.14 9.36 7.16
CA LYS A 17 -0.46 10.08 8.29
C LYS A 17 -1.80 10.72 7.94
N THR A 18 -1.92 11.34 6.76
CA THR A 18 -3.18 11.93 6.31
C THR A 18 -4.23 10.86 6.08
N CYS A 19 -3.86 9.71 5.51
CA CYS A 19 -4.77 8.58 5.33
C CYS A 19 -5.25 8.00 6.68
N GLU A 20 -4.35 7.85 7.65
CA GLU A 20 -4.68 7.42 9.00
C GLU A 20 -5.64 8.39 9.69
N GLN A 21 -5.39 9.69 9.58
CA GLN A 21 -6.26 10.73 10.13
C GLN A 21 -7.66 10.69 9.50
N LEU A 22 -7.75 10.48 8.18
CA LEU A 22 -9.03 10.34 7.48
C LEU A 22 -9.77 9.09 7.93
N GLU A 23 -9.08 7.95 8.07
CA GLU A 23 -9.66 6.72 8.60
C GLU A 23 -10.26 6.94 10.00
N LEU A 24 -9.48 7.55 10.91
CA LEU A 24 -9.94 7.87 12.26
C LEU A 24 -11.13 8.83 12.24
N GLN A 25 -11.11 9.86 11.39
CA GLN A 25 -12.23 10.77 11.25
C GLN A 25 -13.50 10.05 10.78
N VAL A 26 -13.41 9.18 9.78
CA VAL A 26 -14.56 8.40 9.29
C VAL A 26 -15.09 7.47 10.37
N ASN A 27 -14.20 6.82 11.13
CA ASN A 27 -14.58 5.87 12.17
C ASN A 27 -15.15 6.53 13.43
N HIS A 28 -14.75 7.78 13.72
CA HIS A 28 -15.27 8.59 14.84
C HIS A 28 -16.43 9.51 14.45
N ALA A 29 -16.64 9.77 13.16
CA ALA A 29 -17.70 10.65 12.69
C ALA A 29 -19.06 9.99 12.93
N ALA A 30 -19.90 10.65 13.72
CA ALA A 30 -21.31 10.28 13.90
C ALA A 30 -22.15 10.51 12.62
N THR A 31 -21.58 11.15 11.61
CA THR A 31 -22.23 11.55 10.36
C THR A 31 -21.63 10.77 9.19
N PRO A 32 -22.43 10.28 8.23
CA PRO A 32 -21.91 9.63 7.03
C PRO A 32 -20.94 10.56 6.32
N SER A 33 -19.67 10.14 6.30
CA SER A 33 -18.60 10.89 5.65
C SER A 33 -18.74 10.72 4.14
N SER A 34 -18.68 11.81 3.37
CA SER A 34 -18.67 11.75 1.89
C SER A 34 -17.36 11.19 1.32
N VAL A 35 -16.41 10.80 2.18
CA VAL A 35 -15.12 10.25 1.80
C VAL A 35 -15.28 8.74 1.59
N ASN A 36 -15.06 8.31 0.34
CA ASN A 36 -15.04 6.90 0.01
C ASN A 36 -13.73 6.28 0.50
N MET A 37 -13.79 5.56 1.62
CA MET A 37 -12.60 4.96 2.24
C MET A 37 -11.93 3.92 1.33
N ALA A 38 -12.67 3.30 0.41
CA ALA A 38 -12.12 2.36 -0.57
C ALA A 38 -11.09 3.03 -1.51
N GLU A 39 -11.26 4.32 -1.79
CA GLU A 39 -10.33 5.13 -2.60
C GLU A 39 -9.13 5.63 -1.78
N VAL A 40 -9.23 5.66 -0.45
CA VAL A 40 -8.14 6.07 0.46
C VAL A 40 -7.27 4.87 0.85
N TYR A 41 -7.85 3.67 0.95
CA TYR A 41 -7.10 2.47 1.34
C TYR A 41 -6.03 2.06 0.33
N ALA A 42 -6.27 2.25 -0.97
CA ALA A 42 -5.28 1.95 -2.01
C ALA A 42 -4.00 2.80 -1.88
N PRO A 43 -4.09 4.16 -1.83
CA PRO A 43 -2.90 4.99 -1.63
C PRO A 43 -2.29 4.83 -0.25
N TYR A 44 -3.08 4.46 0.77
CA TYR A 44 -2.58 4.18 2.11
C TYR A 44 -1.68 2.94 2.14
N LEU A 45 -2.12 1.83 1.51
CA LEU A 45 -1.29 0.62 1.34
C LEU A 45 -0.04 0.90 0.50
N ALA A 46 -0.19 1.61 -0.62
CA ALA A 46 0.94 1.96 -1.48
C ALA A 46 1.98 2.83 -0.74
N GLY A 47 1.53 3.76 0.10
CA GLY A 47 2.40 4.55 0.96
C GLY A 47 3.23 3.69 1.92
N TYR A 48 2.66 2.63 2.51
CA TYR A 48 3.41 1.70 3.35
C TYR A 48 4.46 0.91 2.58
N ILE A 49 4.13 0.45 1.36
CA ILE A 49 5.10 -0.25 0.49
C ILE A 49 6.28 0.67 0.17
N LEU A 50 6.02 1.94 -0.15
CA LEU A 50 7.06 2.93 -0.45
C LEU A 50 7.91 3.33 0.75
N LEU A 51 7.35 3.22 1.96
CA LEU A 51 8.07 3.43 3.22
C LEU A 51 8.80 2.17 3.72
N ASP A 52 8.74 1.07 2.97
CA ASP A 52 9.27 -0.24 3.34
C ASP A 52 8.63 -0.87 4.59
N ASP A 53 7.42 -0.43 4.96
CA ASP A 53 6.72 -0.91 6.16
C ASP A 53 5.62 -1.92 5.81
N LEU A 54 6.07 -3.09 5.32
CA LEU A 54 5.18 -4.16 4.88
C LEU A 54 4.37 -4.78 6.04
N ASN A 55 4.91 -4.70 7.27
CA ASN A 55 4.21 -5.16 8.47
C ASN A 55 2.95 -4.31 8.72
N SER A 56 3.08 -2.98 8.67
CA SER A 56 1.92 -2.08 8.81
C SER A 56 0.92 -2.27 7.67
N ALA A 57 1.39 -2.49 6.44
CA ALA A 57 0.53 -2.83 5.31
C ALA A 57 -0.33 -4.08 5.58
N ARG A 58 0.22 -5.11 6.23
CA ARG A 58 -0.53 -6.32 6.62
C ARG A 58 -1.65 -6.04 7.61
N PHE A 59 -1.35 -5.30 8.67
CA PHE A 59 -2.35 -4.91 9.66
C PHE A 59 -3.47 -4.10 9.02
N LEU A 60 -3.11 -3.17 8.12
CA LEU A 60 -4.07 -2.39 7.36
C LEU A 60 -4.95 -3.29 6.48
N ARG A 61 -4.37 -4.22 5.72
CA ARG A 61 -5.15 -5.16 4.88
C ARG A 61 -6.18 -5.95 5.69
N LYS A 62 -5.79 -6.45 6.86
CA LYS A 62 -6.71 -7.20 7.74
C LYS A 62 -7.87 -6.32 8.23
N ARG A 63 -7.60 -5.05 8.54
CA ARG A 63 -8.63 -4.06 8.90
C ARG A 63 -9.58 -3.77 7.74
N ILE A 64 -9.07 -3.60 6.53
CA ILE A 64 -9.89 -3.36 5.32
C ILE A 64 -10.83 -4.53 5.05
N LEU A 65 -10.32 -5.77 5.14
CA LEU A 65 -11.14 -6.98 5.01
C LEU A 65 -12.23 -7.04 6.07
N SER A 66 -11.92 -6.66 7.31
CA SER A 66 -12.88 -6.61 8.41
C SER A 66 -13.93 -5.50 8.24
N SER A 67 -13.56 -4.39 7.59
CA SER A 67 -14.45 -3.27 7.26
C SER A 67 -15.45 -3.60 6.13
N GLY A 68 -15.26 -4.71 5.41
CA GLY A 68 -16.15 -5.10 4.30
C GLY A 68 -16.10 -4.15 3.10
N GLN A 69 -14.98 -3.44 2.89
CA GLN A 69 -14.77 -2.50 1.78
C GLN A 69 -13.73 -3.04 0.79
N PRO A 70 -14.07 -4.04 -0.05
CA PRO A 70 -13.16 -4.55 -1.05
C PRO A 70 -13.03 -3.54 -2.20
N SER A 71 -11.79 -3.26 -2.59
CA SER A 71 -11.48 -2.51 -3.82
C SER A 71 -10.47 -3.29 -4.64
N ALA A 72 -10.69 -3.34 -5.95
CA ALA A 72 -9.81 -4.03 -6.87
C ALA A 72 -8.39 -3.43 -6.86
N GLU A 73 -8.28 -2.12 -6.61
CA GLU A 73 -7.00 -1.43 -6.47
C GLU A 73 -6.27 -1.86 -5.20
N VAL A 74 -6.99 -1.99 -4.08
CA VAL A 74 -6.43 -2.46 -2.81
C VAL A 74 -5.92 -3.91 -2.95
N ASP A 75 -6.66 -4.76 -3.67
CA ASP A 75 -6.23 -6.12 -3.98
C ASP A 75 -4.97 -6.16 -4.87
N ALA A 76 -4.92 -5.32 -5.90
CA ALA A 76 -3.75 -5.21 -6.77
C ALA A 76 -2.52 -4.72 -6.01
N VAL A 77 -2.65 -3.69 -5.15
CA VAL A 77 -1.55 -3.19 -4.30
C VAL A 77 -1.10 -4.26 -3.30
N TRP A 78 -2.04 -4.99 -2.70
CA TRP A 78 -1.72 -6.08 -1.80
C TRP A 78 -0.98 -7.21 -2.52
N ALA A 79 -1.41 -7.56 -3.74
CA ALA A 79 -0.70 -8.55 -4.57
C ALA A 79 0.72 -8.09 -4.90
N ILE A 80 0.95 -6.79 -5.15
CA ILE A 80 2.30 -6.21 -5.29
C ILE A 80 3.10 -6.37 -4.00
N CYS A 81 2.51 -6.10 -2.84
CA CYS A 81 3.13 -6.31 -1.53
C CYS A 81 3.56 -7.78 -1.32
N VAL A 82 2.70 -8.74 -1.67
CA VAL A 82 3.01 -10.17 -1.60
C VAL A 82 4.10 -10.56 -2.59
N ALA A 83 4.03 -10.06 -3.83
CA ALA A 83 5.06 -10.30 -4.83
C ALA A 83 6.42 -9.71 -4.43
N LEU A 84 6.44 -8.57 -3.73
CA LEU A 84 7.65 -8.00 -3.13
C LEU A 84 8.21 -8.91 -2.02
N TRP A 85 7.36 -9.45 -1.14
CA TRP A 85 7.77 -10.43 -0.13
C TRP A 85 8.37 -11.69 -0.74
N GLU A 86 7.73 -12.25 -1.76
CA GLU A 86 8.19 -13.46 -2.46
C GLU A 86 9.31 -13.18 -3.49
N ARG A 87 9.73 -11.92 -3.65
CA ARG A 87 10.70 -11.47 -4.67
C ARG A 87 10.32 -11.84 -6.10
N ARG A 88 9.02 -11.92 -6.37
CA ARG A 88 8.43 -12.23 -7.66
C ARG A 88 8.22 -10.96 -8.48
N TYR A 89 9.32 -10.41 -8.99
CA TYR A 89 9.29 -9.15 -9.75
C TYR A 89 8.42 -9.20 -11.01
N SER A 90 8.34 -10.37 -11.66
CA SER A 90 7.47 -10.61 -12.82
C SER A 90 6.00 -10.30 -12.53
N ASP A 91 5.52 -10.68 -11.34
CA ASP A 91 4.15 -10.47 -10.91
C ASP A 91 3.88 -8.99 -10.58
N ILE A 92 4.88 -8.27 -10.07
CA ILE A 92 4.77 -6.82 -9.81
C ILE A 92 4.49 -6.06 -11.11
N TYR A 93 5.26 -6.33 -12.16
CA TYR A 93 5.06 -5.70 -13.46
C TYR A 93 3.71 -6.05 -14.08
N ALA A 94 3.24 -7.30 -13.92
CA ALA A 94 1.92 -7.70 -14.39
C ALA A 94 0.79 -6.95 -13.69
N LYS A 95 0.90 -6.71 -12.37
CA LYS A 95 -0.10 -5.95 -11.60
C LYS A 95 -0.05 -4.45 -11.87
N LEU A 96 1.13 -3.90 -12.17
CA LEU A 96 1.28 -2.49 -12.55
C LEU A 96 0.59 -2.15 -13.88
N GLN A 97 0.34 -3.13 -14.75
CA GLN A 97 -0.38 -2.94 -16.04
C GLN A 97 -1.90 -2.80 -15.88
N MET A 98 -2.45 -2.92 -14.67
CA MET A 98 -3.88 -2.69 -14.41
C MET A 98 -4.25 -1.21 -14.60
N GLN A 99 -5.53 -0.93 -14.87
CA GLN A 99 -6.06 0.42 -14.87
C GLN A 99 -6.15 0.95 -13.43
N TRP A 100 -5.18 1.78 -13.05
CA TRP A 100 -5.15 2.51 -11.78
C TRP A 100 -5.96 3.81 -11.87
N SER A 101 -6.62 4.17 -10.77
CA SER A 101 -7.24 5.48 -10.60
C SER A 101 -6.21 6.60 -10.70
N THR A 102 -6.67 7.82 -11.03
CA THR A 102 -5.80 9.00 -11.20
C THR A 102 -4.93 9.29 -9.98
N LEU A 103 -5.40 8.97 -8.77
CA LEU A 103 -4.62 9.09 -7.53
C LEU A 103 -3.54 8.01 -7.40
N MET A 104 -3.80 6.81 -7.92
CA MET A 104 -2.93 5.65 -7.79
C MET A 104 -1.86 5.58 -8.89
N GLN A 105 -2.09 6.16 -10.07
CA GLN A 105 -1.11 6.21 -11.15
C GLN A 105 0.28 6.70 -10.72
N PRO A 106 0.44 7.88 -10.08
CA PRO A 106 1.75 8.34 -9.63
C PRO A 106 2.38 7.41 -8.56
N LEU A 107 1.58 6.76 -7.71
CA LEU A 107 2.07 5.79 -6.73
C LEU A 107 2.55 4.49 -7.39
N ALA A 108 1.82 4.00 -8.40
CA ALA A 108 2.20 2.82 -9.17
C ALA A 108 3.56 3.04 -9.87
N ILE A 109 3.76 4.23 -10.45
CA ILE A 109 5.04 4.63 -11.05
C ILE A 109 6.13 4.70 -9.98
N ALA A 110 5.86 5.33 -8.84
CA ALA A 110 6.80 5.42 -7.73
C ALA A 110 7.19 4.06 -7.14
N ILE A 111 6.32 3.05 -7.18
CA ILE A 111 6.63 1.67 -6.78
C ILE A 111 7.50 0.98 -7.83
N GLN A 112 7.29 1.29 -9.12
CA GLN A 112 8.07 0.71 -10.21
C GLN A 112 9.55 1.16 -10.18
N GLU A 113 9.82 2.42 -9.84
CA GLU A 113 11.18 2.99 -9.81
C GLU A 113 12.18 2.25 -8.89
N PRO A 114 11.92 2.01 -7.59
CA PRO A 114 12.84 1.29 -6.72
C PRO A 114 12.97 -0.19 -7.11
N THR A 115 11.88 -0.80 -7.59
CA THR A 115 11.87 -2.19 -8.07
C THR A 115 12.76 -2.37 -9.32
N ALA A 116 12.88 -1.34 -10.16
CA ALA A 116 13.76 -1.33 -11.32
C ALA A 116 15.24 -1.03 -10.97
N ARG A 117 15.54 -0.41 -9.82
CA ARG A 117 16.87 0.12 -9.51
C ARG A 117 17.75 -0.75 -8.61
N LYS A 118 17.23 -1.69 -7.81
CA LYS A 118 18.04 -2.33 -6.75
C LYS A 118 17.78 -3.85 -6.56
N PRO A 119 18.57 -4.72 -7.21
CA PRO A 119 18.72 -6.11 -6.77
C PRO A 119 19.63 -6.27 -5.52
N SER A 120 20.43 -5.24 -5.16
CA SER A 120 21.56 -5.39 -4.23
C SER A 120 21.31 -4.90 -2.78
N ASP A 121 20.31 -4.05 -2.56
CA ASP A 121 19.97 -3.46 -1.24
C ASP A 121 18.96 -4.33 -0.45
N LEU A 122 18.37 -5.33 -1.13
CA LEU A 122 17.39 -6.26 -0.56
C LEU A 122 17.95 -7.21 0.51
N ALA A 123 19.24 -7.13 0.84
CA ALA A 123 19.83 -7.94 1.91
C ALA A 123 19.19 -7.63 3.28
N GLN A 124 18.79 -6.38 3.52
CA GLN A 124 18.12 -5.97 4.76
C GLN A 124 16.67 -6.49 4.84
N PHE A 125 15.99 -6.61 3.69
CA PHE A 125 14.63 -7.16 3.57
C PHE A 125 14.55 -8.65 3.92
N THR A 126 15.61 -9.41 3.63
CA THR A 126 15.66 -10.87 3.85
C THR A 126 15.58 -11.28 5.32
N ARG A 127 16.10 -10.45 6.25
CA ARG A 127 16.26 -10.88 7.65
C ARG A 127 14.99 -10.84 8.49
N LEU A 128 14.02 -10.00 8.10
CA LEU A 128 12.74 -9.88 8.81
C LEU A 128 11.63 -10.69 8.14
N ALA A 129 11.67 -10.82 6.82
CA ALA A 129 10.70 -11.62 6.08
C ALA A 129 10.84 -13.13 6.35
N ASP A 130 12.06 -13.66 6.47
CA ASP A 130 12.30 -15.10 6.70
C ASP A 130 11.78 -15.59 8.07
N ALA A 131 11.80 -14.72 9.07
CA ALA A 131 11.28 -15.03 10.41
C ALA A 131 9.74 -15.02 10.49
N VAL A 132 9.06 -14.26 9.61
CA VAL A 132 7.59 -14.12 9.61
C VAL A 132 6.93 -15.05 8.59
N ILE A 133 7.57 -15.30 7.44
CA ILE A 133 7.08 -16.21 6.39
C ILE A 133 6.99 -17.66 6.89
N ASN A 134 7.85 -18.07 7.83
CA ASN A 134 7.82 -19.43 8.37
C ASN A 134 6.74 -19.68 9.44
N LEU A 135 6.07 -18.65 9.95
CA LEU A 135 5.10 -18.83 11.05
C LEU A 135 3.63 -18.84 10.63
N GLU A 136 3.27 -18.33 9.44
CA GLU A 136 1.85 -18.07 9.12
C GLU A 136 1.48 -18.48 7.70
N ARG A 137 1.83 -19.71 7.33
CA ARG A 137 1.15 -20.45 6.26
C ARG A 137 -0.23 -20.93 6.77
N PHE A 138 -1.09 -20.01 7.23
CA PHE A 138 -2.49 -20.23 7.62
C PHE A 138 -3.34 -18.99 7.35
#